data_AF-A0A3D8UKT0-F1
#
_entry.id   AF-A0A3D8UKT0-F1
#
_cell.length_a   1.000
_cell.length_b   1.000
_cell.length_c   1.000
_cell.angle_alpha   90.00
_cell.angle_beta   90.00
_cell.angle_gamma   90.00
#
_symmetry.space_group_name_H-M   'P 1'
#
loop_
_entity.id
_entity.type
_entity.pdbx_description
1 polymer ?
#
loop_
_entity_poly.entity_id
_entity_poly.type
_entity_poly.pdbx_seq_one_letter_code
_entity_poly.pdbx_strand_id
1 'polypeptide(L)'
;MLNTIYEETKEHMAKSIEALKRDYKSLRTGKVTTTILDGIKIDYYGTPTDLNQVASVLATDATTIVIAPWEKQLVSDIEKAIFEANIGVNPNNDGEVVKLFFPPMTVDQRKEGAKQAKGMTDNAKIAIRNIRKHSNDQVK
;
A
#
# COMPACT_ATOMS: atom_id res chain seq x y z
N MET A 1 -12.63 2.05 -37.52
CA MET A 1 -11.65 0.95 -37.49
C MET A 1 -10.32 1.42 -36.91
N LEU A 2 -9.54 2.30 -37.57
CA LEU A 2 -8.25 2.77 -37.01
C LEU A 2 -8.37 3.51 -35.67
N ASN A 3 -9.34 4.42 -35.52
CA ASN A 3 -9.57 5.13 -34.25
C ASN A 3 -9.90 4.18 -33.10
N THR A 4 -10.65 3.12 -33.39
CA THR A 4 -11.02 2.08 -32.41
C THR A 4 -9.77 1.33 -31.92
N ILE A 5 -8.88 0.95 -32.82
CA ILE A 5 -7.60 0.31 -32.48
C ILE A 5 -6.74 1.24 -31.60
N TYR A 6 -6.70 2.54 -31.90
CA TYR A 6 -5.97 3.52 -31.08
C TYR A 6 -6.55 3.65 -29.67
N GLU A 7 -7.88 3.70 -29.54
CA GLU A 7 -8.56 3.79 -28.25
C GLU A 7 -8.32 2.53 -27.39
N GLU A 8 -8.49 1.34 -27.97
CA GLU A 8 -8.23 0.07 -27.29
C GLU A 8 -6.77 -0.03 -26.84
N THR A 9 -5.83 0.33 -27.72
CA THR A 9 -4.39 0.34 -27.41
C THR A 9 -4.09 1.25 -26.22
N LYS A 10 -4.66 2.47 -26.22
CA LYS A 10 -4.49 3.43 -25.13
C LYS A 10 -5.06 2.90 -23.82
N GLU A 11 -6.23 2.28 -23.85
CA GLU A 11 -6.86 1.69 -22.67
C GLU A 11 -6.03 0.54 -22.09
N HIS A 12 -5.55 -0.39 -22.94
CA HIS A 12 -4.71 -1.50 -22.49
C HIS A 12 -3.37 -1.03 -21.91
N MET A 13 -2.75 0.00 -22.51
CA MET A 13 -1.54 0.60 -21.96
C MET A 13 -1.81 1.28 -20.62
N ALA A 14 -2.93 2.00 -20.47
CA ALA A 14 -3.32 2.63 -19.22
C ALA A 14 -3.52 1.59 -18.10
N LYS A 15 -4.23 0.48 -18.39
CA LYS A 15 -4.39 -0.64 -17.45
C LYS A 15 -3.05 -1.24 -17.00
N SER A 16 -2.08 -1.35 -17.90
CA SER A 16 -0.73 -1.82 -17.56
C SER A 16 -0.01 -0.87 -16.61
N ILE A 17 -0.18 0.44 -16.77
CA ILE A 17 0.36 1.46 -15.87
C ILE A 17 -0.35 1.43 -14.51
N GLU A 18 -1.66 1.22 -14.49
CA GLU A 18 -2.42 1.07 -13.23
C GLU A 18 -2.01 -0.16 -12.45
N ALA A 19 -1.77 -1.30 -13.12
CA ALA A 19 -1.23 -2.49 -12.50
C ALA A 19 0.14 -2.20 -11.86
N LEU A 20 1.06 -1.55 -12.58
CA LEU A 20 2.36 -1.16 -12.02
C LEU A 20 2.21 -0.24 -10.79
N LYS A 21 1.29 0.73 -10.81
CA LYS A 21 1.02 1.59 -9.66
C LYS A 21 0.53 0.79 -8.46
N ARG A 22 -0.30 -0.23 -8.68
CA ARG A 22 -0.77 -1.13 -7.61
C ARG A 22 0.38 -1.95 -7.03
N ASP A 23 1.23 -2.50 -7.88
CA ASP A 23 2.40 -3.27 -7.45
C ASP A 23 3.35 -2.42 -6.61
N TYR A 24 3.58 -1.16 -6.98
CA TYR A 24 4.40 -0.24 -6.18
C TYR A 24 3.83 0.08 -4.81
N LYS A 25 2.50 0.08 -4.64
CA LYS A 25 1.90 0.28 -3.31
C LYS A 25 2.19 -0.88 -2.36
N SER A 26 2.43 -2.08 -2.90
CA SER A 26 2.79 -3.25 -2.10
C SER A 26 4.26 -3.23 -1.64
N LEU A 27 5.11 -2.47 -2.32
CA LEU A 27 6.53 -2.41 -1.99
C LEU A 27 6.74 -1.54 -0.74
N ARG A 28 7.31 -2.13 0.31
CA ARG A 28 7.71 -1.40 1.50
C ARG A 28 8.80 -0.38 1.15
N THR A 29 8.45 0.90 1.19
CA THR A 29 9.41 2.00 1.09
C THR A 29 10.03 2.30 2.44
N GLY A 30 11.20 2.95 2.43
CA GLY A 30 11.85 3.41 3.67
C GLY A 30 11.02 4.41 4.47
N LYS A 31 9.99 5.00 3.86
CA LYS A 31 8.94 5.77 4.53
C LYS A 31 7.75 4.87 4.82
N VAL A 32 7.30 4.87 6.06
CA VAL A 32 6.07 4.18 6.47
C VAL A 32 4.86 4.93 5.91
N THR A 33 3.90 4.18 5.36
CA THR A 33 2.64 4.72 4.82
C THR A 33 1.47 4.10 5.57
N THR A 34 0.37 4.83 5.71
CA THR A 34 -0.84 4.38 6.40
C THR A 34 -1.46 3.13 5.78
N THR A 35 -1.19 2.84 4.51
CA THR A 35 -1.62 1.64 3.78
C THR A 35 -1.18 0.33 4.43
N ILE A 36 -0.13 0.34 5.26
CA ILE A 36 0.30 -0.86 6.02
C ILE A 36 -0.76 -1.32 7.02
N LEU A 37 -1.64 -0.40 7.45
CA LEU A 37 -2.72 -0.66 8.40
C LEU A 37 -4.06 -0.96 7.71
N ASP A 38 -4.08 -0.99 6.37
CA ASP A 38 -5.30 -1.32 5.62
C ASP A 38 -5.63 -2.81 5.80
N GLY A 39 -6.88 -3.09 6.18
CA GLY A 39 -7.37 -4.46 6.45
C GLY A 39 -7.40 -4.86 7.93
N ILE A 40 -6.92 -4.00 8.84
CA ILE A 40 -7.09 -4.20 10.28
C ILE A 40 -8.51 -3.83 10.67
N LYS A 41 -9.20 -4.80 11.27
CA LYS A 41 -10.55 -4.64 11.82
C LYS A 41 -10.48 -4.63 13.33
N ILE A 42 -11.25 -3.74 13.93
CA ILE A 42 -11.41 -3.60 15.37
C ILE A 42 -12.86 -3.87 15.71
N ASP A 43 -13.08 -4.54 16.83
CA ASP A 43 -14.41 -4.73 17.35
C ASP A 43 -14.93 -3.40 17.92
N TYR A 44 -15.88 -2.79 17.23
CA TYR A 44 -16.59 -1.59 17.69
C TYR A 44 -17.99 -2.01 18.11
N TYR A 45 -18.20 -2.12 19.43
CA TYR A 45 -19.47 -2.53 20.03
C TYR A 45 -20.07 -3.84 19.46
N GLY A 46 -19.23 -4.86 19.23
CA GLY A 46 -19.64 -6.17 18.71
C GLY A 46 -19.67 -6.27 17.18
N THR A 47 -19.28 -5.21 16.47
CA THR A 47 -19.21 -5.19 15.00
C THR A 47 -17.77 -4.96 14.53
N PRO A 48 -17.21 -5.87 13.70
CA PRO A 48 -15.87 -5.70 13.15
C PRO A 48 -15.85 -4.55 12.14
N THR A 49 -15.21 -3.44 12.53
CA THR A 49 -15.15 -2.18 11.80
C THR A 49 -13.71 -1.88 11.40
N ASP A 50 -13.48 -1.31 10.21
CA ASP A 50 -12.13 -1.00 9.76
C ASP A 50 -11.49 0.10 10.61
N LEU A 51 -10.19 -0.03 10.92
CA LEU A 51 -9.44 0.91 11.75
C LEU A 51 -9.55 2.37 11.27
N ASN A 52 -9.55 2.60 9.97
CA ASN A 52 -9.67 3.93 9.36
C ASN A 52 -11.00 4.63 9.68
N GLN A 53 -12.05 3.90 10.08
CA GLN A 53 -13.35 4.46 10.43
C GLN A 53 -13.42 4.84 11.92
N VAL A 54 -12.72 4.10 12.78
CA VAL A 54 -12.75 4.29 14.24
C VAL A 54 -11.59 5.16 14.77
N ALA A 55 -10.59 5.45 13.93
CA ALA A 55 -9.45 6.27 14.29
C ALA A 55 -8.89 7.06 13.10
N SER A 56 -8.27 8.19 13.41
CA SER A 56 -7.44 8.96 12.48
C SER A 56 -6.02 8.39 12.46
N VAL A 57 -5.60 7.84 11.32
CA VAL A 57 -4.27 7.27 11.10
C VAL A 57 -3.39 8.28 10.35
N LEU A 58 -2.30 8.73 10.99
CA LEU A 58 -1.40 9.73 10.44
C LEU A 58 0.06 9.26 10.53
N ALA A 59 0.78 9.30 9.41
CA ALA A 59 2.22 9.09 9.39
C ALA A 59 2.92 10.42 9.71
N THR A 60 3.36 10.62 10.96
CA THR A 60 4.01 11.87 11.40
C THR A 60 5.44 11.98 10.88
N ASP A 61 6.18 10.87 10.92
CA ASP A 61 7.57 10.80 10.50
C ASP A 61 7.79 9.62 9.56
N ALA A 62 9.00 9.51 8.99
CA ALA A 62 9.34 8.41 8.09
C ALA A 62 9.28 7.02 8.75
N THR A 63 9.36 6.95 10.08
CA THR A 63 9.40 5.73 10.89
C THR A 63 8.23 5.62 11.87
N THR A 64 7.38 6.63 11.98
CA THR A 64 6.36 6.70 13.04
C THR A 64 4.98 6.89 12.45
N ILE A 65 4.06 5.99 12.81
CA ILE A 65 2.61 6.21 12.60
C ILE A 65 1.98 6.52 13.96
N VAL A 66 1.10 7.52 13.97
CA VAL A 66 0.23 7.86 15.09
C VAL A 66 -1.21 7.52 14.71
N ILE A 67 -1.88 6.80 15.59
CA ILE A 67 -3.28 6.43 15.47
C ILE A 67 -4.02 7.12 16.62
N ALA A 68 -4.88 8.06 16.27
CA ALA A 68 -5.70 8.80 17.20
C ALA A 68 -7.16 8.32 17.11
N PRO A 69 -7.65 7.48 18.04
CA PRO A 69 -9.04 7.07 18.07
C PRO A 69 -9.98 8.23 18.35
N TRP A 70 -11.21 8.15 17.83
CA TRP A 70 -12.26 9.11 18.16
C TRP A 70 -12.75 8.96 19.60
N GLU A 71 -12.68 7.73 20.15
CA GLU A 71 -13.06 7.39 21.51
C GLU A 71 -11.87 6.77 22.27
N LYS A 72 -11.53 7.34 23.45
CA LYS A 72 -10.38 6.88 24.25
C LYS A 72 -10.52 5.44 24.78
N GLN A 73 -11.74 4.93 24.88
CA GLN A 73 -11.98 3.56 25.37
C GLN A 73 -11.51 2.50 24.36
N LEU A 74 -11.49 2.83 23.06
CA LEU A 74 -11.09 1.92 21.99
C LEU A 74 -9.57 1.74 21.88
N VAL A 75 -8.78 2.51 22.62
CA VAL A 75 -7.31 2.46 22.56
C VAL A 75 -6.80 1.04 22.85
N SER A 76 -7.38 0.35 23.84
CA SER A 76 -6.97 -1.02 24.19
C SER A 76 -7.33 -2.04 23.10
N ASP A 77 -8.47 -1.87 22.43
CA ASP A 77 -8.91 -2.77 21.38
C ASP A 77 -8.12 -2.55 20.08
N ILE A 78 -7.76 -1.29 19.79
CA ILE A 78 -6.82 -0.94 18.71
C ILE A 78 -5.44 -1.56 18.96
N GLU A 79 -4.93 -1.47 20.18
CA GLU A 79 -3.64 -2.05 20.57
C GLU A 79 -3.62 -3.57 20.33
N LYS A 80 -4.67 -4.28 20.77
CA LYS A 80 -4.82 -5.72 20.55
C LYS A 80 -4.93 -6.06 19.08
N ALA A 81 -5.77 -5.35 18.31
CA ALA A 81 -5.96 -5.61 16.89
C ALA A 81 -4.66 -5.43 16.09
N ILE A 82 -3.86 -4.42 16.42
CA ILE A 82 -2.54 -4.20 15.79
C ILE A 82 -1.55 -5.30 16.17
N PHE A 83 -1.57 -5.74 17.44
CA PHE A 83 -0.72 -6.82 17.90
C PHE A 83 -1.08 -8.16 17.22
N GLU A 84 -2.37 -8.46 17.09
CA GLU A 84 -2.89 -9.64 16.37
C GLU A 84 -2.59 -9.59 14.87
N ALA A 85 -2.63 -8.40 14.26
CA ALA A 85 -2.26 -8.21 12.86
C ALA A 85 -0.77 -8.49 12.57
N ASN A 86 0.06 -8.61 13.62
CA ASN A 86 1.47 -9.00 13.57
C ASN A 86 2.27 -8.25 12.47
N ILE A 87 2.15 -6.93 12.50
CA ILE A 87 2.77 -6.00 11.53
C ILE A 87 4.30 -5.86 11.76
N GLY A 88 4.85 -6.64 12.69
CA GLY A 88 6.27 -6.63 13.05
C GLY A 88 6.72 -5.43 13.88
N VAL A 89 5.77 -4.69 14.49
CA VAL A 89 6.03 -3.58 15.42
C VAL A 89 5.09 -3.67 16.62
N ASN A 90 5.57 -3.26 17.78
CA ASN A 90 4.74 -3.19 18.98
C ASN A 90 4.07 -1.81 19.09
N PRO A 91 2.74 -1.75 19.31
CA PRO A 91 2.06 -0.49 19.62
C PRO A 91 2.54 0.08 20.95
N ASN A 92 2.77 1.39 20.98
CA ASN A 92 3.04 2.16 22.20
C ASN A 92 1.83 3.02 22.51
N ASN A 93 1.29 2.88 23.71
CA ASN A 93 0.05 3.49 24.13
C ASN A 93 0.33 4.68 25.08
N ASP A 94 -0.05 5.89 24.64
CA ASP A 94 0.06 7.14 25.42
C ASP A 94 -1.26 7.49 26.15
N GLY A 95 -2.26 6.60 26.14
CA GLY A 95 -3.59 6.77 26.75
C GLY A 95 -4.60 7.54 25.90
N GLU A 96 -4.14 8.40 24.99
CA GLU A 96 -4.99 9.11 24.02
C GLU A 96 -4.66 8.75 22.57
N VAL A 97 -3.42 8.35 22.30
CA VAL A 97 -2.94 7.96 20.97
C VAL A 97 -2.13 6.68 21.04
N VAL A 98 -2.19 5.88 19.98
CA VAL A 98 -1.33 4.70 19.78
C VAL A 98 -0.25 5.07 18.77
N LYS A 99 1.02 4.89 19.14
CA LYS A 99 2.18 5.17 18.31
C LYS A 99 2.84 3.86 17.87
N LEU A 100 3.14 3.75 16.58
CA LEU A 100 3.87 2.62 16.01
C LEU A 100 5.23 3.09 15.53
N PHE A 101 6.27 2.46 16.06
CA PHE A 101 7.66 2.74 15.69
C PHE A 101 8.20 1.64 14.78
N PHE A 102 8.45 1.99 13.54
CA PHE A 102 9.03 1.08 12.56
C PHE A 102 10.55 1.25 12.52
N PRO A 103 11.32 0.16 12.61
CA PRO A 103 12.76 0.23 12.46
C PRO A 103 13.11 0.71 11.05
N PRO A 104 14.17 1.52 10.90
CA PRO A 104 14.62 1.96 9.59
C PRO A 104 15.09 0.76 8.75
N MET A 105 14.82 0.80 7.44
CA MET A 105 15.34 -0.23 6.53
C MET A 105 16.87 -0.20 6.49
N THR A 106 17.49 -1.38 6.60
CA THR A 106 18.93 -1.55 6.42
C THR A 106 19.34 -1.29 4.97
N VAL A 107 20.65 -1.09 4.74
CA VAL A 107 21.19 -0.83 3.39
C VAL A 107 20.89 -2.00 2.45
N ASP A 108 20.97 -3.24 2.93
CA ASP A 108 20.73 -4.42 2.11
C ASP A 108 19.25 -4.58 1.76
N GLN A 109 18.35 -4.35 2.72
CA GLN A 109 16.90 -4.32 2.46
C GLN A 109 16.52 -3.25 1.42
N ARG A 110 17.19 -2.08 1.45
CA ARG A 110 16.97 -1.03 0.43
C ARG A 110 17.45 -1.46 -0.95
N LYS A 111 18.62 -2.11 -1.05
CA LYS A 111 19.14 -2.64 -2.32
C LYS A 111 18.22 -3.71 -2.90
N GLU A 112 17.70 -4.60 -2.05
CA GLU A 112 16.77 -5.65 -2.47
C GLU A 112 15.43 -5.06 -2.94
N GLY A 113 14.87 -4.10 -2.19
CA GLY A 113 13.67 -3.38 -2.59
C GLY A 113 13.84 -2.65 -3.93
N ALA A 114 15.00 -2.02 -4.17
CA ALA A 114 15.30 -1.38 -5.45
C ALA A 114 15.38 -2.39 -6.61
N LYS A 115 15.92 -3.59 -6.36
CA LYS A 115 15.97 -4.67 -7.35
C LYS A 115 14.56 -5.17 -7.70
N GLN A 116 13.70 -5.35 -6.69
CA GLN A 116 12.29 -5.72 -6.89
C GLN A 116 11.54 -4.64 -7.68
N ALA A 117 11.68 -3.37 -7.30
CA ALA A 117 11.07 -2.25 -8.01
C ALA A 117 11.46 -2.20 -9.49
N LYS A 118 12.74 -2.44 -9.79
CA LYS A 118 13.24 -2.52 -11.17
C LYS A 118 12.59 -3.67 -11.95
N GLY A 119 12.47 -4.85 -11.34
CA GLY A 119 11.79 -6.00 -11.94
C GLY A 119 10.33 -5.69 -12.29
N MET A 120 9.59 -5.04 -11.38
CA MET A 120 8.22 -4.59 -11.63
C MET A 120 8.14 -3.61 -12.82
N THR A 121 9.05 -2.62 -12.87
CA THR A 121 9.11 -1.68 -14.02
C THR A 121 9.36 -2.40 -15.34
N ASP A 122 10.30 -3.34 -15.36
CA ASP A 122 10.70 -4.03 -16.58
C ASP A 122 9.57 -4.92 -17.10
N ASN A 123 8.82 -5.60 -16.21
CA ASN A 123 7.61 -6.33 -16.56
C ASN A 123 6.55 -5.43 -17.18
N ALA A 124 6.27 -4.25 -16.60
CA ALA A 124 5.33 -3.29 -17.15
C ALA A 124 5.77 -2.76 -18.52
N LYS A 125 7.07 -2.48 -18.72
CA LYS A 125 7.62 -2.07 -20.02
C LYS A 125 7.47 -3.18 -21.07
N ILE A 126 7.70 -4.45 -20.71
CA ILE A 126 7.51 -5.59 -21.61
C ILE A 126 6.03 -5.69 -22.01
N ALA A 127 5.10 -5.58 -21.05
CA ALA A 127 3.66 -5.59 -21.34
C ALA A 127 3.26 -4.49 -22.33
N ILE A 128 3.70 -3.24 -22.12
CA ILE A 128 3.40 -2.12 -23.04
C ILE A 128 3.99 -2.37 -24.44
N ARG A 129 5.21 -2.93 -24.53
CA ARG A 129 5.81 -3.25 -25.83
C ARG A 129 5.04 -4.35 -26.56
N ASN A 130 4.53 -5.35 -25.85
CA ASN A 130 3.70 -6.41 -26.40
C ASN A 130 2.35 -5.87 -26.89
N ILE A 131 1.71 -4.99 -26.13
CA ILE A 131 0.47 -4.30 -26.55
C ILE A 131 0.72 -3.54 -27.85
N ARG A 132 1.80 -2.73 -27.91
CA ARG A 132 2.18 -2.00 -29.14
C ARG A 132 2.40 -2.94 -30.33
N LYS A 133 3.06 -4.08 -30.12
CA LYS A 133 3.28 -5.07 -31.18
C LYS A 133 1.94 -5.62 -31.68
N HIS A 134 1.06 -6.02 -30.77
CA HIS A 134 -0.26 -6.54 -31.12
C HIS A 134 -1.09 -5.54 -31.92
N SER A 135 -1.13 -4.29 -31.49
CA SER A 135 -1.84 -3.23 -32.22
C SER A 135 -1.26 -2.99 -33.62
N ASN A 136 0.07 -3.04 -33.77
CA ASN A 136 0.70 -2.93 -35.10
C ASN A 136 0.36 -4.12 -36.01
N ASP A 137 0.26 -5.32 -35.45
CA ASP A 137 -0.12 -6.53 -36.20
C ASP A 137 -1.59 -6.48 -36.64
N GLN A 138 -2.48 -5.81 -35.89
CA GLN A 138 -3.89 -5.59 -36.30
C GLN A 138 -4.06 -4.54 -37.41
N VAL A 139 -3.08 -3.64 -37.58
CA VAL A 139 -3.11 -2.58 -38.61
C VAL A 139 -2.53 -3.06 -39.94
N LYS A 140 -1.70 -4.10 -39.93
CA LYS A 140 -1.14 -4.74 -41.13
C LYS A 140 -2.18 -5.57 -41.86
#